data_AF-A0A834WQH4-F1
#
_entry.id   AF-A0A834WQH4-F1
#
_cell.length_a   1.000
_cell.length_b   1.000
_cell.length_c   1.000
_cell.angle_alpha   90.00
_cell.angle_beta   90.00
_cell.angle_gamma   90.00
#
_symmetry.space_group_name_H-M   'P 1'
#
loop_
_entity.id
_entity.type
_entity.pdbx_description
1 polymer ?
#
loop_
_entity_poly.entity_id
_entity_poly.type
_entity_poly.pdbx_seq_one_letter_code
_entity_poly.pdbx_strand_id
1 'polypeptide(L)' 'MQALFRIGKGERPPIPDTLSRDARDFILQCLQVNPDDRPTAAQLLNHSFVQRPLSTFSGSASPYIRGRRG' A
#
# COMPACT_ATOMS: atom_id res chain seq x y z
N MET A 1 22.88 15.12 -8.61
CA MET A 1 22.15 14.27 -7.63
C MET A 1 20.87 14.99 -7.25
N GLN A 2 19.70 14.53 -7.70
CA GLN A 2 18.42 15.20 -7.40
C GLN A 2 17.59 14.46 -6.34
N ALA A 3 17.70 13.13 -6.24
CA ALA A 3 16.89 12.34 -5.30
C ALA A 3 17.08 12.78 -3.84
N LEU A 4 18.32 12.91 -3.37
CA LEU A 4 18.63 13.33 -1.99
C LEU A 4 18.06 14.72 -1.66
N PHE A 5 18.16 15.66 -2.61
CA PHE A 5 17.66 17.02 -2.42
C PHE A 5 16.13 17.07 -2.36
N ARG A 6 15.45 16.30 -3.21
CA ARG A 6 14.00 16.19 -3.24
C ARG A 6 13.46 15.51 -1.98
N ILE A 7 14.15 14.47 -1.50
CA ILE A 7 13.84 13.81 -0.23
C ILE A 7 14.02 14.78 0.95
N GLY A 8 15.13 15.54 0.99
CA GLY A 8 15.37 16.54 2.04
C GLY A 8 14.35 17.67 2.08
N LYS A 9 13.73 17.99 0.94
CA LYS A 9 12.61 18.95 0.83
C LYS A 9 11.25 18.36 1.18
N GLY A 10 11.16 17.05 1.40
CA GLY A 10 9.89 16.35 1.56
C GLY A 10 9.08 16.31 0.26
N GLU A 11 9.71 16.46 -0.91
CA GLU A 11 8.99 16.35 -2.18
C GLU A 11 8.63 14.88 -2.45
N ARG A 12 7.32 14.61 -2.49
CA ARG A 12 6.81 13.29 -2.88
C ARG A 12 7.15 12.96 -4.35
N PRO A 13 7.46 11.71 -4.67
CA PRO A 13 7.64 11.29 -6.05
C PRO A 13 6.33 11.43 -6.84
N PRO A 14 6.39 11.66 -8.16
CA PRO A 14 5.19 11.66 -9.00
C PRO A 14 4.56 10.26 -9.00
N ILE A 15 3.25 10.21 -8.79
CA ILE A 15 2.48 8.96 -8.85
C ILE A 15 2.00 8.78 -10.29
N PRO A 16 2.22 7.60 -10.91
CA PRO A 16 1.84 7.37 -12.29
C PRO A 16 0.31 7.31 -12.48
N ASP A 17 -0.17 7.84 -13.61
CA ASP A 17 -1.59 7.87 -13.96
C ASP A 17 -2.16 6.52 -14.42
N THR A 18 -1.30 5.52 -14.60
CA THR A 18 -1.69 4.15 -14.94
C THR A 18 -2.35 3.41 -13.78
N LEU A 19 -2.21 3.92 -12.56
CA LEU A 19 -2.80 3.32 -11.37
C LEU A 19 -4.31 3.61 -11.28
N SER A 20 -5.03 2.72 -10.60
CA SER A 20 -6.43 2.97 -10.27
C SER A 20 -6.55 4.16 -9.31
N ARG A 21 -7.71 4.82 -9.29
CA ARG A 21 -7.98 5.94 -8.39
C ARG A 21 -7.71 5.57 -6.92
N ASP A 22 -8.21 4.43 -6.47
CA ASP A 22 -8.00 3.96 -5.10
C ASP A 22 -6.54 3.65 -4.79
N ALA A 23 -5.79 3.08 -5.75
CA ALA A 23 -4.36 2.82 -5.57
C ALA A 23 -3.57 4.13 -5.42
N ARG A 24 -3.89 5.14 -6.26
CA ARG A 24 -3.28 6.47 -6.16
C ARG A 24 -3.59 7.12 -4.81
N ASP A 25 -4.85 7.09 -4.39
CA ASP A 25 -5.28 7.66 -3.11
C ASP A 25 -4.56 7.02 -1.93
N PHE A 26 -4.49 5.68 -1.91
CA PHE A 26 -3.78 4.92 -0.89
C PHE A 26 -2.29 5.30 -0.80
N ILE A 27 -1.61 5.40 -1.94
CA ILE A 27 -0.19 5.79 -1.99
C ILE A 27 -0.01 7.23 -1.48
N LEU A 28 -0.92 8.15 -1.83
CA LEU A 28 -0.87 9.53 -1.34
C LEU A 28 -1.01 9.61 0.18
N GLN A 29 -1.89 8.80 0.77
CA GLN A 29 -2.03 8.69 2.22
C GLN A 29 -0.76 8.14 2.88
N CYS A 30 -0.09 7.16 2.24
CA CYS A 30 1.14 6.57 2.76
C CYS A 30 2.34 7.53 2.71
N LEU A 31 2.42 8.37 1.68
CA LEU A 31 3.51 9.29 1.38
C LEU A 31 3.23 10.73 1.83
N GLN A 32 2.45 10.90 2.90
CA GLN A 32 2.26 12.22 3.50
C GLN A 32 3.57 12.78 4.04
N VAL A 33 3.85 14.03 3.67
CA VAL A 33 5.08 14.74 4.03
C VAL A 33 5.02 15.16 5.50
N ASN A 34 3.85 15.65 5.92
CA ASN A 34 3.58 15.97 7.30
C ASN A 34 3.28 14.66 8.06
N PRO A 35 4.06 14.30 9.10
CA PRO A 35 3.81 13.11 9.89
C PRO A 35 2.46 13.12 10.61
N ASP A 36 1.95 14.29 10.99
CA ASP A 36 0.66 14.41 11.69
C ASP A 36 -0.54 14.09 10.79
N ASP A 37 -0.41 14.33 9.49
CA ASP A 37 -1.42 13.99 8.49
C ASP A 37 -1.33 12.53 8.02
N ARG A 38 -0.29 11.78 8.45
CA ARG A 38 -0.05 10.41 8.02
C ARG A 38 -0.96 9.45 8.82
N PRO A 39 -1.92 8.78 8.17
CA PRO A 39 -2.77 7.82 8.86
C PRO A 39 -1.95 6.64 9.40
N THR A 40 -2.46 6.07 10.49
CA THR A 40 -1.87 4.87 11.09
C THR A 40 -2.00 3.67 10.15
N ALA A 41 -1.14 2.67 10.32
CA ALA A 41 -1.23 1.43 9.55
C ALA A 41 -2.63 0.78 9.67
N ALA A 42 -3.24 0.83 10.86
CA ALA A 42 -4.59 0.31 11.09
C ALA A 42 -5.65 1.04 10.24
N GLN A 43 -5.54 2.37 10.11
CA GLN A 43 -6.45 3.15 9.25
C GLN A 43 -6.22 2.86 7.77
N LEU A 44 -4.95 2.78 7.34
CA LEU A 44 -4.59 2.44 5.96
C LEU A 44 -5.11 1.06 5.55
N LEU A 45 -5.05 0.06 6.44
CA LEU A 45 -5.57 -1.27 6.17
C LEU A 45 -7.09 -1.29 5.94
N ASN A 46 -7.83 -0.28 6.41
CA ASN A 46 -9.27 -0.13 6.15
C ASN A 46 -9.57 0.59 4.81
N HIS A 47 -8.55 1.02 4.07
CA HIS A 47 -8.74 1.71 2.79
C HIS A 47 -9.31 0.78 1.70
N SER A 48 -10.15 1.31 0.81
CA SER A 48 -10.83 0.54 -0.25
C SER A 48 -9.86 -0.20 -1.18
N PHE A 49 -8.66 0.34 -1.41
CA PHE A 49 -7.61 -0.35 -2.17
C PHE A 49 -7.22 -1.71 -1.57
N VAL A 50 -7.14 -1.80 -0.24
CA VAL A 50 -6.71 -3.00 0.49
C VAL A 50 -7.88 -3.92 0.80
N GLN A 51 -9.04 -3.34 1.12
CA GLN A 51 -10.27 -4.08 1.46
C GLN A 51 -10.97 -4.70 0.25
N ARG A 52 -10.63 -4.28 -0.98
CA ARG A 52 -11.14 -4.92 -2.18
C ARG A 52 -10.72 -6.40 -2.16
N PRO A 53 -11.67 -7.34 -2.14
CA PRO A 53 -11.32 -8.74 -2.30
C PRO A 53 -10.62 -8.85 -3.65
N LEU A 54 -9.39 -9.38 -3.64
CA LEU A 54 -8.74 -9.78 -4.88
C LEU A 54 -9.73 -10.71 -5.56
N SER A 55 -10.22 -10.31 -6.73
CA SER A 55 -11.05 -11.15 -7.58
C SER A 55 -10.35 -12.49 -7.63
N THR A 56 -10.96 -13.48 -7.00
CA THR A 56 -10.29 -14.70 -6.56
C THR A 56 -9.63 -15.32 -7.77
N PHE A 57 -8.32 -15.10 -7.96
CA PHE A 57 -7.54 -16.01 -8.76
C PHE A 57 -7.57 -17.29 -7.94
N SER A 58 -8.49 -18.17 -8.32
CA SER A 58 -8.61 -19.53 -7.85
C SER A 58 -7.25 -20.20 -7.98
N GLY A 59 -6.41 -20.15 -6.93
CA GLY A 59 -5.16 -20.89 -6.90
C GLY A 59 -4.00 -20.22 -6.18
N SER A 60 -4.06 -20.13 -4.85
CA SER A 60 -2.90 -20.51 -4.01
C SER A 60 -3.35 -20.81 -2.59
N ALA A 61 -4.17 -21.86 -2.45
CA ALA A 61 -4.13 -22.63 -1.22
C ALA A 61 -2.69 -23.14 -1.08
N SER A 62 -1.94 -22.53 -0.17
CA SER A 62 -0.58 -22.93 0.17
C SER A 62 -0.63 -24.38 0.69
N PRO A 63 -0.09 -25.40 -0.02
CA PRO A 63 -0.38 -26.80 0.33
C PRO A 63 0.34 -27.30 1.59
N TYR A 64 1.14 -26.49 2.29
CA TYR A 64 2.10 -27.00 3.27
C TYR A 64 1.60 -27.08 4.73
N ILE A 65 0.34 -26.76 5.05
CA ILE A 65 -0.17 -26.97 6.42
C ILE A 65 -0.98 -28.28 6.48
N ARG A 66 -0.29 -29.42 6.37
CA ARG A 66 -0.84 -30.71 6.80
C ARG A 66 0.23 -31.67 7.34
N GLY A 67 0.68 -31.42 8.56
CA GLY A 67 1.29 -32.41 9.46
C GLY A 67 0.68 -32.25 10.85
N ARG A 68 -0.59 -32.62 11.04
CA ARG A 68 -1.06 -33.88 11.63
C ARG A 68 -0.61 -34.04 13.10
N ARG A 69 -1.58 -33.82 14.01
CA ARG A 69 -1.54 -34.23 15.43
C ARG A 69 -1.20 -35.72 15.54
N GLY A 70 -0.37 -36.04 16.53
CA GLY A 70 -0.13 -37.36 17.11
C GLY A 70 0.58 -37.14 18.43
#